data_AF-A0A952R8Y0-F1
#
_entry.id   AF-A0A952R8Y0-F1
#
_cell.length_a   1.000
_cell.length_b   1.000
_cell.length_c   1.000
_cell.angle_alpha   90.00
_cell.angle_beta   90.00
_cell.angle_gamma   90.00
#
_symmetry.space_group_name_H-M   'P 1'
#
loop_
_entity.id
_entity.type
_entity.pdbx_description
1 polymer ?
#
loop_
_entity_poly.entity_id
_entity_poly.type
_entity_poly.pdbx_seq_one_letter_code
_entity_poly.pdbx_strand_id
1 'polypeptide(L)'
;MSRPLANAPNGAAKRRPRHRSLGRQGHARLLTGLLPLGFLACGPCPGCEGEADSGQGVGEPRASPRGATSQPGPPSASAGAPPDKSADETGVPASVSGTDEAGAVSDTTEADAAPSKSLEEQLEELSFAPALAGGCVPCVSCGELDPVLCSEQACAAEPCAAYGQCVAEQGRCVAKDDAACRASRRCSELGLCVRRGAVCAATRAEDCQRAAVCRERGLCAAERGVCVAKGDAACRKSKGCALRGECSEQGGECAATRDADCKAAAVCRRHQLCRAVAGRCES
;
A
#
# COMPACT_ATOMS: atom_id res chain seq x y z
N MET A 1 -5.82 -22.43 48.58
CA MET A 1 -5.68 -23.73 47.89
C MET A 1 -4.95 -23.49 46.58
N SER A 2 -3.63 -23.66 46.61
CA SER A 2 -2.71 -23.30 45.53
C SER A 2 -2.63 -24.42 44.50
N ARG A 3 -2.88 -24.11 43.21
CA ARG A 3 -2.73 -25.05 42.10
C ARG A 3 -1.35 -24.90 41.46
N PRO A 4 -0.59 -25.99 41.23
CA PRO A 4 0.69 -25.93 40.52
C PRO A 4 0.49 -25.87 38.99
N LEU A 5 1.35 -25.10 38.33
CA LEU A 5 1.47 -24.97 36.88
C LEU A 5 2.20 -26.20 36.31
N ALA A 6 1.58 -26.88 35.34
CA ALA A 6 2.20 -27.98 34.60
C ALA A 6 3.02 -27.44 33.41
N ASN A 7 4.31 -27.80 33.38
CA ASN A 7 5.25 -27.57 32.29
C ASN A 7 4.97 -28.52 31.11
N ALA A 8 4.95 -27.99 29.88
CA ALA A 8 4.91 -28.76 28.65
C ALA A 8 6.31 -28.86 28.01
N PRO A 9 6.69 -30.01 27.41
CA PRO A 9 8.01 -30.20 26.82
C PRO A 9 8.15 -29.60 25.41
N ASN A 10 9.24 -28.87 25.20
CA ASN A 10 9.71 -28.32 23.92
C ASN A 10 10.20 -29.44 22.99
N GLY A 11 9.48 -29.69 21.89
CA GLY A 11 9.92 -30.55 20.78
C GLY A 11 10.81 -29.78 19.79
N ALA A 12 12.13 -29.87 19.96
CA ALA A 12 13.12 -29.29 19.05
C ALA A 12 13.33 -30.19 17.81
N ALA A 13 12.74 -29.83 16.67
CA ALA A 13 12.99 -30.49 15.39
C ALA A 13 14.23 -29.92 14.69
N LYS A 14 15.35 -30.64 14.76
CA LYS A 14 16.59 -30.41 13.97
C LYS A 14 16.31 -30.56 12.46
N ARG A 15 16.33 -29.47 11.70
CA ARG A 15 16.43 -29.51 10.23
C ARG A 15 17.90 -29.50 9.79
N ARG A 16 18.29 -30.48 8.98
CA ARG A 16 19.64 -30.63 8.40
C ARG A 16 19.81 -29.68 7.20
N PRO A 17 21.02 -29.12 6.96
CA PRO A 17 21.32 -28.36 5.76
C PRO A 17 21.58 -29.31 4.58
N ARG A 18 20.87 -29.11 3.46
CA ARG A 18 21.20 -29.75 2.18
C ARG A 18 22.18 -28.83 1.44
N HIS A 19 23.46 -29.20 1.42
CA HIS A 19 24.43 -28.66 0.49
C HIS A 19 24.10 -29.15 -0.92
N ARG A 20 23.87 -28.22 -1.85
CA ARG A 20 23.76 -28.50 -3.29
C ARG A 20 25.09 -28.15 -3.94
N SER A 21 25.68 -29.14 -4.58
CA SER A 21 26.94 -29.12 -5.31
C SER A 21 26.93 -28.13 -6.47
N LEU A 22 27.92 -27.24 -6.52
CA LEU A 22 28.24 -26.41 -7.68
C LEU A 22 28.93 -27.27 -8.75
N GLY A 23 28.24 -27.49 -9.86
CA GLY A 23 28.81 -28.08 -11.06
C GLY A 23 29.62 -27.03 -11.83
N ARG A 24 30.94 -27.22 -11.86
CA ARG A 24 31.87 -26.63 -12.83
C ARG A 24 31.52 -27.15 -14.23
N GLN A 25 31.24 -26.25 -15.17
CA GLN A 25 31.58 -26.45 -16.57
C GLN A 25 32.20 -25.16 -17.11
N GLY A 26 33.33 -25.30 -17.78
CA GLY A 26 34.05 -24.20 -18.39
C GLY A 26 34.19 -24.44 -19.88
N HIS A 27 34.06 -23.38 -20.66
CA HIS A 27 34.60 -23.20 -22.02
C HIS A 27 34.83 -21.69 -22.13
N ALA A 28 36.05 -21.16 -22.13
CA ALA A 28 37.08 -21.22 -23.17
C ALA A 28 36.68 -20.50 -24.47
N ARG A 29 37.37 -19.36 -24.68
CA ARG A 29 37.90 -18.79 -25.94
C ARG A 29 37.14 -17.66 -26.64
N LEU A 30 37.87 -16.54 -26.69
CA LEU A 30 38.19 -15.70 -27.84
C LEU A 30 37.02 -14.96 -28.48
N LEU A 31 37.03 -13.63 -28.37
CA LEU A 31 37.21 -12.76 -29.54
C LEU A 31 37.67 -11.37 -29.10
N THR A 32 38.89 -11.06 -29.56
CA THR A 32 39.54 -9.76 -29.61
C THR A 32 38.76 -8.83 -30.54
N GLY A 33 38.39 -7.64 -30.07
CA GLY A 33 37.69 -6.64 -30.88
C GLY A 33 37.80 -5.25 -30.24
N LEU A 34 39.01 -4.69 -30.25
CA LEU A 34 39.28 -3.29 -29.93
C LEU A 34 38.70 -2.39 -31.04
N LEU A 35 37.72 -1.55 -30.69
CA LEU A 35 37.36 -0.35 -31.45
C LEU A 35 37.51 0.88 -30.53
N PRO A 36 38.18 1.95 -30.97
CA PRO A 36 38.46 3.11 -30.14
C PRO A 36 37.25 4.06 -30.05
N LEU A 37 36.93 4.41 -28.80
CA LEU A 37 36.51 5.70 -28.29
C LEU A 37 36.04 6.75 -29.31
N GLY A 38 34.72 6.92 -29.41
CA GLY A 38 34.08 8.19 -29.72
C GLY A 38 33.37 8.71 -28.48
N PHE A 39 34.01 9.62 -27.73
CA PHE A 39 33.37 10.39 -26.68
C PHE A 39 32.30 11.31 -27.31
N LEU A 40 31.04 10.86 -27.33
CA LEU A 40 29.91 11.75 -27.51
C LEU A 40 29.69 12.50 -26.21
N ALA A 41 30.17 13.74 -26.17
CA ALA A 41 29.83 14.69 -25.12
C ALA A 41 28.29 14.77 -25.00
N CYS A 42 27.75 14.42 -23.84
CA CYS A 42 26.37 14.77 -23.50
C CYS A 42 26.26 16.29 -23.53
N GLY A 43 25.54 16.80 -24.53
CA GLY A 43 25.15 18.21 -24.57
C GLY A 43 24.28 18.55 -23.34
N PRO A 44 24.27 19.82 -22.91
CA PRO A 44 23.44 20.27 -21.80
C PRO A 44 21.96 19.96 -22.10
N CYS A 45 21.27 19.34 -21.15
CA CYS A 45 19.82 19.12 -21.23
C CYS A 45 19.11 20.48 -21.26
N PRO A 46 18.41 20.85 -22.36
CA PRO A 46 17.56 22.03 -22.37
C PRO A 46 16.32 21.70 -21.53
N GLY A 47 16.25 22.22 -20.31
CA GLY A 47 15.09 22.01 -19.42
C GLY A 47 15.38 22.13 -17.92
N CYS A 48 16.64 22.19 -17.52
CA CYS A 48 17.03 22.50 -16.13
C CYS A 48 17.57 23.94 -16.02
N GLU A 49 16.92 24.91 -16.66
CA GLU A 49 17.13 26.31 -16.33
C GLU A 49 16.21 26.62 -15.16
N GLY A 50 16.78 26.51 -13.95
CA GLY A 50 16.21 27.16 -12.79
C GLY A 50 16.20 28.66 -13.06
N GLU A 51 15.01 29.25 -13.03
CA GLU A 51 14.82 30.70 -12.95
C GLU A 51 15.60 31.21 -11.73
N ALA A 52 16.79 31.73 -12.02
CA ALA A 52 17.55 32.55 -11.11
C ALA A 52 16.86 33.91 -11.03
N ASP A 53 16.34 34.20 -9.84
CA ASP A 53 16.38 35.48 -9.15
C ASP A 53 16.63 36.72 -10.05
N SER A 54 15.54 37.41 -10.38
CA SER A 54 15.58 38.85 -10.66
C SER A 54 14.70 39.54 -9.63
N GLY A 55 15.33 39.95 -8.54
CA GLY A 55 14.72 40.85 -7.58
C GLY A 55 14.27 42.16 -8.23
N GLN A 56 13.09 42.64 -7.84
CA GLN A 56 12.77 44.05 -7.64
C GLN A 56 11.31 44.17 -7.17
N GLY A 57 11.10 44.67 -5.95
CA GLY A 57 9.76 44.95 -5.47
C GLY A 57 9.65 45.14 -3.97
N VAL A 58 10.41 46.08 -3.40
CA VAL A 58 10.03 46.71 -2.13
C VAL A 58 8.72 47.46 -2.36
N GLY A 59 7.61 46.84 -2.00
CA GLY A 59 6.29 47.45 -1.90
C GLY A 59 5.91 47.62 -0.42
N GLU A 60 5.76 48.88 0.00
CA GLU A 60 5.27 49.30 1.32
C GLU A 60 4.01 48.53 1.78
N PRO A 61 3.88 48.21 3.07
CA PRO A 61 2.60 47.79 3.63
C PRO A 61 1.67 49.00 3.79
N ARG A 62 0.75 49.17 2.84
CA ARG A 62 -0.41 50.05 3.02
C ARG A 62 -1.30 49.49 4.13
N ALA A 63 -1.34 50.23 5.23
CA ALA A 63 -2.36 50.15 6.26
C ALA A 63 -3.77 50.35 5.65
N SER A 64 -4.71 49.47 6.00
CA SER A 64 -6.15 49.68 5.82
C SER A 64 -6.96 48.66 6.64
N PRO A 65 -8.22 48.97 6.98
CA PRO A 65 -8.55 49.30 8.35
C PRO A 65 -9.33 48.22 9.10
N ARG A 66 -9.42 48.45 10.41
CA ARG A 66 -10.25 47.75 11.39
C ARG A 66 -11.70 47.66 10.90
N GLY A 67 -12.07 46.49 10.39
CA GLY A 67 -13.47 46.08 10.21
C GLY A 67 -13.91 45.27 11.41
N ALA A 68 -14.58 45.93 12.35
CA ALA A 68 -15.33 45.29 13.42
C ALA A 68 -16.60 44.67 12.82
N THR A 69 -16.71 43.35 12.84
CA THR A 69 -17.98 42.65 12.64
C THR A 69 -18.17 41.60 13.73
N SER A 70 -18.99 42.02 14.69
CA SER A 70 -19.81 41.29 15.64
C SER A 70 -19.93 39.78 15.39
N GLN A 71 -19.49 39.01 16.39
CA GLN A 71 -19.86 37.61 16.56
C GLN A 71 -21.33 37.51 17.00
N PRO A 72 -22.18 36.71 16.33
CA PRO A 72 -23.36 36.15 16.96
C PRO A 72 -22.93 34.92 17.80
N GLY A 73 -23.23 34.97 19.09
CA GLY A 73 -22.90 33.90 20.05
C GLY A 73 -23.63 32.58 19.77
N PRO A 74 -23.13 31.47 20.34
CA PRO A 74 -23.80 30.17 20.21
C PRO A 74 -25.09 30.14 21.04
N PRO A 75 -26.21 29.61 20.52
CA PRO A 75 -27.37 29.32 21.34
C PRO A 75 -27.05 28.17 22.29
N SER A 76 -27.18 28.46 23.59
CA SER A 76 -27.34 27.45 24.63
C SER A 76 -28.65 26.70 24.40
N ALA A 77 -28.57 25.39 24.15
CA ALA A 77 -29.70 24.48 24.16
C ALA A 77 -29.17 23.13 24.68
N SER A 78 -29.27 22.89 25.98
CA SER A 78 -30.39 22.22 26.64
C SER A 78 -30.29 20.70 26.52
N ALA A 79 -29.89 20.11 27.64
CA ALA A 79 -29.92 18.70 27.92
C ALA A 79 -31.32 18.12 27.66
N GLY A 80 -31.40 17.15 26.77
CA GLY A 80 -32.53 16.26 26.59
C GLY A 80 -32.05 14.82 26.79
N ALA A 81 -32.34 14.26 27.96
CA ALA A 81 -32.17 12.84 28.23
C ALA A 81 -33.13 12.02 27.36
N PRO A 82 -32.72 10.88 26.77
CA PRO A 82 -33.66 9.92 26.21
C PRO A 82 -34.30 9.09 27.34
N PRO A 83 -35.61 8.80 27.29
CA PRO A 83 -36.24 7.91 28.24
C PRO A 83 -35.86 6.45 27.97
N ASP A 84 -35.53 5.76 29.05
CA ASP A 84 -35.56 4.30 29.19
C ASP A 84 -36.82 3.71 28.54
N LYS A 85 -36.60 2.82 27.56
CA LYS A 85 -37.61 1.85 27.14
C LYS A 85 -37.02 0.46 27.26
N SER A 86 -37.17 -0.08 28.47
CA SER A 86 -37.21 -1.50 28.75
C SER A 86 -38.50 -2.10 28.18
N ALA A 87 -38.37 -3.05 27.26
CA ALA A 87 -39.32 -4.12 26.96
C ALA A 87 -38.50 -5.12 26.13
N ASP A 88 -38.06 -6.24 26.71
CA ASP A 88 -38.87 -7.46 26.82
C ASP A 88 -39.29 -7.94 25.43
N GLU A 89 -38.54 -8.90 24.88
CA GLU A 89 -39.13 -10.05 24.20
C GLU A 89 -38.06 -11.15 24.07
N THR A 90 -38.14 -12.08 25.02
CA THR A 90 -37.59 -13.43 24.92
C THR A 90 -38.29 -14.16 23.77
N GLY A 91 -37.56 -14.44 22.68
CA GLY A 91 -38.08 -15.21 21.54
C GLY A 91 -37.02 -16.15 20.99
N VAL A 92 -36.81 -17.28 21.65
CA VAL A 92 -36.02 -18.41 21.14
C VAL A 92 -36.97 -19.42 20.47
N PRO A 93 -36.81 -19.67 19.17
CA PRO A 93 -37.13 -20.98 18.61
C PRO A 93 -35.82 -21.66 18.17
N ALA A 94 -35.47 -22.76 18.82
CA ALA A 94 -35.84 -24.12 18.41
C ALA A 94 -34.99 -24.63 17.24
N SER A 95 -33.98 -25.40 17.61
CA SER A 95 -33.38 -26.54 16.93
C SER A 95 -34.01 -26.96 15.60
N VAL A 96 -33.21 -26.91 14.54
CA VAL A 96 -33.39 -27.80 13.39
C VAL A 96 -32.09 -28.57 13.17
N SER A 97 -32.15 -29.83 13.57
CA SER A 97 -31.24 -30.90 13.19
C SER A 97 -31.57 -31.33 11.75
N GLY A 98 -30.58 -31.38 10.88
CA GLY A 98 -30.64 -32.06 9.58
C GLY A 98 -29.21 -32.41 9.17
N THR A 99 -28.75 -33.62 9.52
CA THR A 99 -28.71 -34.84 8.69
C THR A 99 -27.89 -34.69 7.42
N ASP A 100 -26.74 -35.36 7.51
CA ASP A 100 -25.90 -35.95 6.47
C ASP A 100 -26.57 -36.19 5.12
N GLU A 101 -25.91 -35.74 4.04
CA GLU A 101 -25.85 -36.51 2.79
C GLU A 101 -24.43 -36.43 2.22
N ALA A 102 -23.76 -37.58 2.30
CA ALA A 102 -22.53 -37.88 1.59
C ALA A 102 -22.88 -38.06 0.10
N GLY A 103 -22.59 -37.03 -0.70
CA GLY A 103 -22.79 -37.04 -2.15
C GLY A 103 -21.49 -37.26 -2.92
N ALA A 104 -21.33 -38.51 -3.34
CA ALA A 104 -20.62 -39.02 -4.52
C ALA A 104 -19.56 -38.14 -5.22
N VAL A 105 -18.34 -38.68 -5.17
CA VAL A 105 -17.29 -38.63 -6.20
C VAL A 105 -17.85 -38.80 -7.61
N SER A 106 -17.49 -37.88 -8.50
CA SER A 106 -17.57 -38.08 -9.96
C SER A 106 -16.27 -37.62 -10.60
N ASP A 107 -15.51 -38.64 -11.02
CA ASP A 107 -14.55 -38.63 -12.11
C ASP A 107 -14.97 -37.71 -13.27
N THR A 108 -14.10 -36.76 -13.63
CA THR A 108 -14.08 -36.18 -14.97
C THR A 108 -12.64 -36.06 -15.45
N THR A 109 -12.23 -37.13 -16.15
CA THR A 109 -11.62 -37.10 -17.49
C THR A 109 -10.46 -36.14 -17.73
N GLU A 110 -9.27 -36.73 -17.71
CA GLU A 110 -8.10 -36.34 -18.51
C GLU A 110 -8.51 -36.02 -19.97
N ALA A 111 -8.32 -34.76 -20.35
CA ALA A 111 -8.35 -34.31 -21.74
C ALA A 111 -6.97 -33.73 -22.08
N ASP A 112 -6.26 -34.48 -22.92
CA ASP A 112 -5.19 -34.11 -23.86
C ASP A 112 -4.41 -32.82 -23.57
N ALA A 113 -3.34 -32.96 -22.78
CA ALA A 113 -2.25 -32.00 -22.72
C ALA A 113 -1.43 -32.05 -24.02
N ALA A 114 -1.54 -31.01 -24.84
CA ALA A 114 -0.56 -30.72 -25.88
C ALA A 114 0.84 -30.53 -25.27
N PRO A 115 1.94 -30.89 -25.96
CA PRO A 115 3.28 -30.74 -25.45
C PRO A 115 3.63 -29.25 -25.32
N SER A 116 3.54 -28.74 -24.09
CA SER A 116 4.13 -27.45 -23.71
C SER A 116 5.63 -27.50 -23.95
N LYS A 117 6.13 -26.69 -24.89
CA LYS A 117 7.56 -26.41 -25.03
C LYS A 117 8.13 -26.00 -23.68
N SER A 118 9.36 -26.40 -23.39
CA SER A 118 10.00 -26.13 -22.11
C SER A 118 10.04 -24.63 -21.84
N LEU A 119 9.82 -24.23 -20.59
CA LEU A 119 9.86 -22.84 -20.15
C LEU A 119 11.23 -22.18 -20.46
N GLU A 120 12.29 -22.99 -20.57
CA GLU A 120 13.64 -22.53 -20.94
C GLU A 120 13.70 -22.08 -22.41
N GLU A 121 12.99 -22.74 -23.32
CA GLU A 121 12.94 -22.36 -24.75
C GLU A 121 12.15 -21.06 -24.99
N GLN A 122 11.16 -20.74 -24.16
CA GLN A 122 10.39 -19.50 -24.27
C GLN A 122 11.12 -18.27 -23.70
N LEU A 123 12.17 -18.48 -22.89
CA LEU A 123 12.92 -17.40 -22.24
C LEU A 123 14.11 -16.91 -23.08
N GLU A 124 14.64 -17.74 -23.99
CA GLU A 124 15.76 -17.34 -24.87
C GLU A 124 15.30 -16.40 -26.01
N GLU A 125 14.06 -16.49 -26.48
CA GLU A 125 13.51 -15.58 -27.51
C GLU A 125 13.13 -14.18 -26.98
N LEU A 126 13.10 -13.99 -25.65
CA LEU A 126 12.85 -12.68 -25.03
C LEU A 126 14.14 -11.90 -24.71
N SER A 127 15.29 -12.37 -25.19
CA SER A 127 16.58 -11.76 -24.94
C SER A 127 16.96 -10.73 -26.02
N PHE A 128 17.04 -9.47 -25.57
CA PHE A 128 17.76 -8.33 -26.20
C PHE A 128 17.20 -7.69 -27.47
N ALA A 129 16.21 -6.81 -27.29
CA ALA A 129 16.10 -5.59 -28.10
C ALA A 129 16.69 -4.40 -27.30
N PRO A 130 17.87 -3.84 -27.68
CA PRO A 130 18.41 -2.64 -27.07
C PRO A 130 18.03 -1.43 -27.92
N ALA A 131 16.97 -0.69 -27.58
CA ALA A 131 16.80 0.69 -28.05
C ALA A 131 15.57 1.37 -27.42
N LEU A 132 15.77 2.03 -26.27
CA LEU A 132 15.06 3.29 -26.00
C LEU A 132 16.11 4.34 -25.67
N ALA A 133 16.73 4.87 -26.73
CA ALA A 133 17.44 6.13 -26.66
C ALA A 133 16.38 7.25 -26.58
N GLY A 134 16.29 7.95 -25.44
CA GLY A 134 15.55 9.22 -25.33
C GLY A 134 14.45 9.32 -24.26
N GLY A 135 14.23 8.30 -23.45
CA GLY A 135 13.31 8.39 -22.31
C GLY A 135 14.05 8.76 -21.03
N CYS A 136 13.77 9.91 -20.43
CA CYS A 136 14.16 10.17 -19.04
C CYS A 136 13.52 9.10 -18.16
N VAL A 137 14.34 8.19 -17.62
CA VAL A 137 13.90 7.24 -16.60
C VAL A 137 13.61 8.08 -15.35
N PRO A 138 12.35 8.10 -14.85
CA PRO A 138 12.07 8.77 -13.59
C PRO A 138 12.96 8.14 -12.53
N CYS A 139 13.59 8.96 -11.68
CA CYS A 139 14.52 8.51 -10.64
C CYS A 139 13.84 7.58 -9.63
N VAL A 140 13.66 6.32 -10.02
CA VAL A 140 13.23 5.23 -9.16
C VAL A 140 14.50 4.68 -8.56
N SER A 141 14.72 5.04 -7.29
CA SER A 141 15.83 4.62 -6.41
C SER A 141 17.23 5.10 -6.81
N CYS A 142 17.93 5.79 -5.87
CA CYS A 142 19.38 6.07 -5.90
C CYS A 142 20.26 4.78 -5.93
N GLY A 143 19.73 3.62 -6.31
CA GLY A 143 20.44 2.34 -6.26
C GLY A 143 21.34 2.08 -7.47
N GLU A 144 21.00 2.64 -8.65
CA GLU A 144 21.78 2.48 -9.88
C GLU A 144 22.47 3.76 -10.35
N LEU A 145 22.13 4.90 -9.74
CA LEU A 145 22.86 6.14 -9.94
C LEU A 145 24.05 6.18 -8.99
N ASP A 146 25.20 6.58 -9.52
CA ASP A 146 26.46 6.78 -8.83
C ASP A 146 26.23 7.25 -7.37
N PRO A 147 26.75 6.56 -6.34
CA PRO A 147 26.50 6.89 -4.93
C PRO A 147 26.89 8.33 -4.54
N VAL A 148 27.61 9.03 -5.42
CA VAL A 148 28.01 10.43 -5.32
C VAL A 148 26.85 11.40 -5.61
N LEU A 149 25.77 10.98 -6.29
CA LEU A 149 24.69 11.88 -6.74
C LEU A 149 23.49 11.99 -5.80
N CYS A 150 23.42 11.21 -4.72
CA CYS A 150 22.36 11.35 -3.72
C CYS A 150 22.74 12.52 -2.77
N SER A 151 22.74 13.74 -3.32
CA SER A 151 23.06 15.00 -2.60
C SER A 151 21.87 15.46 -1.75
N GLU A 152 22.11 16.35 -0.78
CA GLU A 152 21.03 16.93 0.02
C GLU A 152 19.97 17.63 -0.84
N GLN A 153 20.38 18.23 -1.97
CA GLN A 153 19.47 18.86 -2.92
C GLN A 153 18.55 17.85 -3.60
N ALA A 154 19.07 16.65 -3.91
CA ALA A 154 18.26 15.57 -4.49
C ALA A 154 17.20 15.07 -3.51
N CYS A 155 17.53 14.96 -2.21
CA CYS A 155 16.56 14.55 -1.19
C CYS A 155 15.55 15.65 -0.85
N ALA A 156 15.87 16.94 -1.06
CA ALA A 156 14.95 18.04 -0.81
C ALA A 156 13.78 18.15 -1.82
N ALA A 157 13.86 17.46 -2.96
CA ALA A 157 12.87 17.53 -4.04
C ALA A 157 11.72 16.50 -3.87
N GLU A 158 11.45 15.70 -4.91
CA GLU A 158 10.36 14.71 -4.92
C GLU A 158 10.41 13.70 -3.76
N PRO A 159 11.58 13.15 -3.34
CA PRO A 159 11.61 12.20 -2.23
C PRO A 159 11.05 12.77 -0.91
N CYS A 160 11.34 14.04 -0.63
CA CYS A 160 10.81 14.74 0.53
C CYS A 160 9.29 14.94 0.43
N ALA A 161 8.80 15.49 -0.68
CA ALA A 161 7.38 15.75 -0.88
C ALA A 161 6.54 14.46 -0.92
N ALA A 162 7.05 13.40 -1.54
CA ALA A 162 6.33 12.14 -1.70
C ALA A 162 6.39 11.27 -0.42
N TYR A 163 7.59 11.09 0.15
CA TYR A 163 7.87 10.08 1.18
C TYR A 163 8.26 10.67 2.54
N GLY A 164 8.45 11.99 2.65
CA GLY A 164 8.98 12.64 3.86
C GLY A 164 10.48 12.39 4.07
N GLN A 165 11.17 11.88 3.04
CA GLN A 165 12.58 11.49 3.10
C GLN A 165 13.47 12.64 2.62
N CYS A 166 13.74 13.60 3.50
CA CYS A 166 14.32 14.89 3.13
C CYS A 166 15.82 15.01 3.43
N VAL A 167 16.49 13.98 3.97
CA VAL A 167 17.92 14.04 4.36
C VAL A 167 18.69 12.93 3.67
N ALA A 168 19.86 13.25 3.11
CA ALA A 168 20.78 12.27 2.55
C ALA A 168 21.62 11.62 3.67
N GLU A 169 21.49 10.31 3.85
CA GLU A 169 22.27 9.55 4.82
C GLU A 169 22.73 8.23 4.19
N GLN A 170 24.05 7.98 4.15
CA GLN A 170 24.62 6.74 3.57
C GLN A 170 24.18 6.47 2.12
N GLY A 171 24.11 7.52 1.29
CA GLY A 171 23.73 7.40 -0.12
C GLY A 171 22.23 7.13 -0.36
N ARG A 172 21.36 7.35 0.64
CA ARG A 172 19.90 7.24 0.52
C ARG A 172 19.19 8.42 1.17
N CYS A 173 17.98 8.72 0.71
CA CYS A 173 17.12 9.70 1.36
C CYS A 173 16.37 9.05 2.53
N VAL A 174 16.41 9.68 3.71
CA VAL A 174 15.80 9.20 4.95
C VAL A 174 14.87 10.24 5.56
N ALA A 175 13.90 9.77 6.34
CA ALA A 175 12.97 10.63 7.06
C ALA A 175 13.71 11.44 8.14
N LYS A 176 13.63 12.77 8.04
CA LYS A 176 14.29 13.69 8.97
C LYS A 176 13.63 13.71 10.33
N ASP A 177 12.31 13.85 10.37
CA ASP A 177 11.50 14.00 11.58
C ASP A 177 10.02 13.76 11.26
N ASP A 178 9.17 13.82 12.29
CA ASP A 178 7.72 13.68 12.12
C ASP A 178 7.08 14.83 11.34
N ALA A 179 7.73 16.00 11.27
CA ALA A 179 7.19 17.13 10.50
C ALA A 179 7.35 16.87 9.00
N ALA A 180 8.51 16.36 8.57
CA ALA A 180 8.75 15.89 7.22
C ALA A 180 7.79 14.76 6.82
N CYS A 181 7.57 13.78 7.70
CA CYS A 181 6.58 12.73 7.45
C CYS A 181 5.16 13.28 7.29
N ARG A 182 4.74 14.21 8.17
CA ARG A 182 3.40 14.83 8.09
C ARG A 182 3.19 15.70 6.86
N ALA A 183 4.24 16.34 6.35
CA ALA A 183 4.18 17.14 5.13
C ALA A 183 4.13 16.29 3.85
N SER A 184 4.42 14.98 3.94
CA SER A 184 4.48 14.11 2.78
C SER A 184 3.11 13.70 2.23
N ARG A 185 3.02 13.46 0.91
CA ARG A 185 1.82 12.89 0.26
C ARG A 185 1.43 11.54 0.88
N ARG A 186 2.41 10.71 1.25
CA ARG A 186 2.13 9.42 1.91
C ARG A 186 1.46 9.54 3.27
N CYS A 187 1.64 10.64 4.01
CA CYS A 187 0.86 10.85 5.22
C CYS A 187 -0.62 11.10 4.92
N SER A 188 -0.95 11.98 3.97
CA SER A 188 -2.34 12.28 3.61
C SER A 188 -3.03 11.13 2.87
N GLU A 189 -2.30 10.37 2.06
CA GLU A 189 -2.86 9.24 1.29
C GLU A 189 -2.92 7.97 2.11
N LEU A 190 -1.84 7.60 2.81
CA LEU A 190 -1.64 6.29 3.43
C LEU A 190 -1.52 6.31 4.96
N GLY A 191 -1.57 7.49 5.61
CA GLY A 191 -1.46 7.62 7.07
C GLY A 191 -0.06 7.42 7.64
N LEU A 192 0.98 7.42 6.78
CA LEU A 192 2.38 7.22 7.17
C LEU A 192 3.00 8.52 7.69
N CYS A 193 2.53 8.99 8.85
CA CYS A 193 2.78 10.35 9.32
C CYS A 193 3.87 10.47 10.41
N VAL A 194 4.45 9.37 10.89
CA VAL A 194 5.42 9.37 12.01
C VAL A 194 6.73 8.73 11.59
N ARG A 195 7.85 9.35 11.91
CA ARG A 195 9.18 8.84 11.62
C ARG A 195 9.47 7.61 12.48
N ARG A 196 9.88 6.52 11.84
CA ARG A 196 10.35 5.29 12.48
C ARG A 196 11.67 4.86 11.83
N GLY A 197 12.77 5.25 12.45
CA GLY A 197 14.10 5.07 11.87
C GLY A 197 14.31 5.96 10.65
N ALA A 198 14.59 5.35 9.50
CA ALA A 198 14.85 6.04 8.23
C ALA A 198 13.59 6.25 7.37
N VAL A 199 12.42 5.78 7.80
CA VAL A 199 11.17 5.81 7.01
C VAL A 199 10.02 6.41 7.80
N CYS A 200 8.97 6.84 7.09
CA CYS A 200 7.70 7.22 7.69
C CYS A 200 6.77 6.01 7.82
N ALA A 201 6.03 5.94 8.93
CA ALA A 201 5.17 4.83 9.31
C ALA A 201 3.87 5.31 9.96
N ALA A 202 2.84 4.47 9.92
CA ALA A 202 1.60 4.67 10.66
C ALA A 202 1.75 4.07 12.07
N THR A 203 1.80 4.91 13.09
CA THR A 203 1.92 4.49 14.49
C THR A 203 0.67 4.77 15.32
N ARG A 204 -0.23 5.62 14.82
CA ARG A 204 -1.44 6.09 15.50
C ARG A 204 -2.67 5.85 14.64
N ALA A 205 -3.77 5.44 15.24
CA ALA A 205 -5.01 5.19 14.51
C ALA A 205 -5.58 6.49 13.90
N GLU A 206 -5.38 7.62 14.56
CA GLU A 206 -5.88 8.93 14.11
C GLU A 206 -5.22 9.35 12.79
N ASP A 207 -3.95 8.99 12.57
CA ASP A 207 -3.24 9.25 11.31
C ASP A 207 -3.86 8.44 10.16
N CYS A 208 -4.18 7.16 10.39
CA CYS A 208 -4.89 6.32 9.42
C CYS A 208 -6.32 6.82 9.16
N GLN A 209 -7.06 7.23 10.19
CA GLN A 209 -8.44 7.69 10.05
C GLN A 209 -8.57 8.96 9.20
N ARG A 210 -7.59 9.88 9.29
CA ARG A 210 -7.58 11.09 8.46
C ARG A 210 -7.13 10.85 7.02
N ALA A 211 -6.39 9.76 6.77
CA ALA A 211 -5.83 9.45 5.48
C ALA A 211 -6.91 9.05 4.46
N ALA A 212 -6.63 9.29 3.16
CA ALA A 212 -7.51 8.89 2.07
C ALA A 212 -7.78 7.38 2.08
N VAL A 213 -6.78 6.56 2.38
CA VAL A 213 -6.88 5.10 2.39
C VAL A 213 -7.97 4.57 3.33
N CYS A 214 -8.25 5.23 4.46
CA CYS A 214 -9.34 4.83 5.35
C CYS A 214 -10.71 5.05 4.68
N ARG A 215 -10.93 6.19 4.02
CA ARG A 215 -12.19 6.50 3.32
C ARG A 215 -12.38 5.66 2.06
N GLU A 216 -11.32 5.42 1.31
CA GLU A 216 -11.38 4.69 0.05
C GLU A 216 -11.42 3.18 0.24
N ARG A 217 -10.62 2.64 1.18
CA ARG A 217 -10.39 1.20 1.36
C ARG A 217 -10.74 0.66 2.75
N GLY A 218 -11.18 1.49 3.70
CA GLY A 218 -11.52 1.03 5.05
C GLY A 218 -10.31 0.74 5.96
N LEU A 219 -9.09 1.08 5.53
CA LEU A 219 -7.85 0.85 6.28
C LEU A 219 -7.63 1.95 7.33
N CYS A 220 -8.36 1.87 8.44
CA CYS A 220 -8.48 2.95 9.42
C CYS A 220 -7.72 2.74 10.74
N ALA A 221 -7.01 1.62 10.91
CA ALA A 221 -6.26 1.33 12.13
C ALA A 221 -4.75 1.20 11.86
N ALA A 222 -3.91 1.68 12.77
CA ALA A 222 -2.46 1.51 12.65
C ALA A 222 -2.02 0.14 13.19
N GLU A 223 -1.27 -0.61 12.39
CA GLU A 223 -0.68 -1.88 12.79
C GLU A 223 0.66 -2.11 12.07
N ARG A 224 1.70 -2.46 12.83
CA ARG A 224 3.06 -2.77 12.30
C ARG A 224 3.65 -1.67 11.38
N GLY A 225 3.24 -0.43 11.55
CA GLY A 225 3.74 0.70 10.75
C GLY A 225 2.93 1.00 9.49
N VAL A 226 1.81 0.31 9.25
CA VAL A 226 0.91 0.54 8.12
C VAL A 226 -0.54 0.69 8.60
N CYS A 227 -1.41 1.21 7.74
CA CYS A 227 -2.84 1.25 8.00
C CYS A 227 -3.52 -0.03 7.51
N VAL A 228 -4.34 -0.63 8.37
CA VAL A 228 -5.07 -1.88 8.13
C VAL A 228 -6.55 -1.71 8.46
N ALA A 229 -7.40 -2.58 7.91
CA ALA A 229 -8.77 -2.75 8.34
C ALA A 229 -8.81 -3.49 9.68
N LYS A 230 -9.65 -3.03 10.61
CA LYS A 230 -9.97 -3.76 11.85
C LYS A 230 -11.47 -3.93 11.98
N GLY A 231 -11.94 -5.09 11.56
CA GLY A 231 -13.35 -5.47 11.55
C GLY A 231 -14.16 -4.86 10.42
N ASP A 232 -15.28 -5.51 10.11
CA ASP A 232 -16.20 -5.16 9.03
C ASP A 232 -16.73 -3.72 9.12
N ALA A 233 -16.87 -3.17 10.33
CA ALA A 233 -17.42 -1.83 10.51
C ALA A 233 -16.58 -0.74 9.82
N ALA A 234 -15.27 -0.92 9.72
CA ALA A 234 -14.40 -0.03 8.96
C ALA A 234 -14.58 -0.21 7.46
N CYS A 235 -14.61 -1.47 6.99
CA CYS A 235 -14.81 -1.81 5.58
C CYS A 235 -16.15 -1.31 5.04
N ARG A 236 -17.24 -1.48 5.78
CA ARG A 236 -18.59 -1.04 5.38
C ARG A 236 -18.73 0.47 5.21
N LYS A 237 -17.90 1.25 5.89
CA LYS A 237 -17.86 2.72 5.75
C LYS A 237 -17.04 3.20 4.56
N SER A 238 -16.30 2.31 3.90
CA SER A 238 -15.42 2.65 2.79
C SER A 238 -16.18 2.79 1.46
N LYS A 239 -15.62 3.58 0.54
CA LYS A 239 -16.09 3.61 -0.85
C LYS A 239 -15.89 2.26 -1.56
N GLY A 240 -14.84 1.52 -1.22
CA GLY A 240 -14.59 0.17 -1.72
C GLY A 240 -15.76 -0.78 -1.49
N CYS A 241 -16.38 -0.75 -0.31
CA CYS A 241 -17.59 -1.51 -0.03
C CYS A 241 -18.75 -1.09 -0.95
N ALA A 242 -19.08 0.20 -1.02
CA ALA A 242 -20.20 0.69 -1.82
C ALA A 242 -20.05 0.43 -3.33
N LEU A 243 -18.82 0.53 -3.85
CA LEU A 243 -18.55 0.40 -5.29
C LEU A 243 -18.26 -1.05 -5.70
N ARG A 244 -17.44 -1.76 -4.93
CA ARG A 244 -16.85 -3.07 -5.30
C ARG A 244 -17.28 -4.23 -4.40
N GLY A 245 -18.02 -3.99 -3.32
CA GLY A 245 -18.44 -5.06 -2.40
C GLY A 245 -17.37 -5.49 -1.39
N GLU A 246 -16.29 -4.72 -1.24
CA GLU A 246 -15.22 -4.96 -0.25
C GLU A 246 -15.68 -4.57 1.17
N CYS A 247 -16.70 -5.26 1.70
CA CYS A 247 -17.42 -4.86 2.91
C CYS A 247 -17.03 -5.63 4.18
N SER A 248 -16.20 -6.67 4.05
CA SER A 248 -15.81 -7.53 5.17
C SER A 248 -14.29 -7.49 5.38
N GLU A 249 -13.84 -7.57 6.63
CA GLU A 249 -12.40 -7.61 6.94
C GLU A 249 -11.84 -9.02 6.77
N GLN A 250 -10.72 -9.13 6.07
CA GLN A 250 -9.98 -10.36 5.88
C GLN A 250 -8.48 -10.08 5.84
N GLY A 251 -7.76 -10.49 6.88
CA GLY A 251 -6.29 -10.40 6.91
C GLY A 251 -5.75 -8.98 7.00
N GLY A 252 -6.50 -8.05 7.59
CA GLY A 252 -6.14 -6.63 7.67
C GLY A 252 -6.49 -5.82 6.42
N GLU A 253 -7.17 -6.42 5.44
CA GLU A 253 -7.71 -5.75 4.27
C GLU A 253 -9.24 -5.89 4.19
N CYS A 254 -9.86 -5.07 3.33
CA CYS A 254 -11.29 -5.19 3.04
C CYS A 254 -11.50 -6.00 1.77
N ALA A 255 -12.37 -7.01 1.84
CA ALA A 255 -12.63 -7.95 0.77
C ALA A 255 -14.14 -8.29 0.68
N ALA A 256 -14.57 -8.77 -0.48
CA ALA A 256 -15.88 -9.35 -0.68
C ALA A 256 -15.85 -10.82 -0.25
N THR A 257 -16.28 -11.12 0.97
CA THR A 257 -16.23 -12.49 1.51
C THR A 257 -17.57 -13.21 1.40
N ARG A 258 -18.65 -12.49 1.09
CA ARG A 258 -20.01 -13.02 0.98
C ARG A 258 -20.72 -12.40 -0.22
N ASP A 259 -21.58 -13.19 -0.88
CA ASP A 259 -22.41 -12.71 -1.99
C ASP A 259 -23.28 -11.51 -1.59
N ALA A 260 -23.70 -11.41 -0.33
CA ALA A 260 -24.45 -10.27 0.17
C ALA A 260 -23.66 -8.94 0.02
N ASP A 261 -22.35 -8.98 0.23
CA ASP A 261 -21.48 -7.81 0.08
C ASP A 261 -21.45 -7.38 -1.41
N CYS A 262 -21.36 -8.34 -2.34
CA CYS A 262 -21.40 -8.09 -3.79
C CYS A 262 -22.76 -7.60 -4.27
N LYS A 263 -23.85 -8.22 -3.83
CA LYS A 263 -25.23 -7.86 -4.21
C LYS A 263 -25.58 -6.44 -3.79
N ALA A 264 -25.04 -5.96 -2.67
CA ALA A 264 -25.24 -4.58 -2.22
C ALA A 264 -24.43 -3.55 -3.03
N ALA A 265 -23.35 -3.96 -3.68
CA ALA A 265 -22.41 -3.06 -4.36
C ALA A 265 -22.90 -2.56 -5.72
N ALA A 266 -22.36 -1.41 -6.15
CA ALA A 266 -22.64 -0.84 -7.47
C ALA A 266 -22.17 -1.74 -8.62
N VAL A 267 -21.09 -2.51 -8.41
CA VAL A 267 -20.54 -3.42 -9.43
C VAL A 267 -21.55 -4.51 -9.83
N CYS A 268 -22.29 -5.10 -8.89
CA CYS A 268 -23.35 -6.07 -9.21
C CYS A 268 -24.45 -5.42 -10.06
N ARG A 269 -24.94 -4.23 -9.68
CA ARG A 269 -25.99 -3.53 -10.43
C ARG A 269 -25.59 -3.13 -11.86
N ARG A 270 -24.33 -2.77 -12.07
CA ARG A 270 -23.83 -2.27 -13.37
C ARG A 270 -23.28 -3.37 -14.28
N HIS A 271 -22.68 -4.39 -13.70
CA HIS A 271 -21.90 -5.39 -14.43
C HIS A 271 -22.32 -6.83 -14.13
N GLN A 272 -23.38 -7.04 -13.33
CA GLN A 272 -23.87 -8.37 -12.94
C GLN A 272 -22.83 -9.22 -12.19
N LEU A 273 -21.82 -8.60 -11.58
CA LEU A 273 -20.82 -9.28 -10.74
C LEU A 273 -21.34 -9.38 -9.29
N CYS A 274 -22.18 -10.39 -9.02
CA CYS A 274 -22.97 -10.48 -7.79
C CYS A 274 -22.56 -11.61 -6.83
N ARG A 275 -21.50 -12.37 -7.15
CA ARG A 275 -20.99 -13.48 -6.35
C ARG A 275 -19.60 -13.17 -5.79
N ALA A 276 -19.37 -13.48 -4.52
CA ALA A 276 -18.06 -13.32 -3.89
C ALA A 276 -17.14 -14.50 -4.21
N VAL A 277 -16.02 -14.23 -4.89
CA VAL A 277 -15.01 -15.23 -5.25
C VAL A 277 -13.62 -14.65 -4.96
N ALA A 278 -12.84 -15.36 -4.13
CA ALA A 278 -11.47 -14.97 -3.77
C ALA A 278 -11.32 -13.50 -3.33
N GLY A 279 -12.26 -13.00 -2.52
CA GLY A 279 -12.25 -11.64 -1.99
C GLY A 279 -12.74 -10.55 -2.96
N ARG A 280 -13.23 -10.92 -4.15
CA ARG A 280 -13.72 -10.01 -5.19
C ARG A 280 -15.13 -10.40 -5.66
N CYS A 281 -15.79 -9.49 -6.36
CA CYS A 281 -17.09 -9.78 -6.96
C CYS A 281 -16.94 -10.25 -8.41
N GLU A 282 -17.61 -11.36 -8.73
CA GLU A 282 -17.64 -12.01 -10.05
C GLU A 282 -19.09 -12.31 -10.46
N SER A 283 -19.28 -12.64 -11.74
CA SER A 283 -20.59 -13.02 -12.31
C SER A 283 -21.11 -14.33 -11.75
#